data_AF-A0A135Z7W3-F1
#
_entry.id   AF-A0A135Z7W3-F1
#
_cell.length_a   1.000
_cell.length_b   1.000
_cell.length_c   1.000
_cell.angle_alpha   90.00
_cell.angle_beta   90.00
_cell.angle_gamma   90.00
#
_symmetry.space_group_name_H-M   'P 1'
#
loop_
_entity.id
_entity.type
_entity.pdbx_description
1 polymer ?
#
loop_
_entity_poly.entity_id
_entity_poly.type
_entity_poly.pdbx_seq_one_letter_code
_entity_poly.pdbx_strand_id
1 'polypeptide(L)'
;MIAGLGHDIVNVSQFVEQMSVSNGWRALFSTRELRQCSIIAKCKHDNEAIHIAARWAGKESVIKAWCEALGAFEAKYPYTLDNTPWNQIEILGDSHGCPSIHLSSEVKEKLVESLKLQSYENVKWHISLSHDGDVKSDCALASVVVVLEIL
;
A
#
# COMPACT_ATOMS: atom_id res chain seq x y z
N MET A 1 -4.43 2.93 -20.74
CA MET A 1 -5.79 2.44 -20.40
C MET A 1 -5.84 2.12 -18.91
N ILE A 2 -6.90 2.52 -18.21
CA ILE A 2 -7.10 2.12 -16.81
C ILE A 2 -7.37 0.62 -16.78
N ALA A 3 -6.54 -0.12 -16.07
CA ALA A 3 -6.61 -1.58 -15.97
C ALA A 3 -7.24 -2.03 -14.66
N GLY A 4 -7.12 -1.26 -13.59
CA GLY A 4 -7.74 -1.57 -12.31
C GLY A 4 -7.68 -0.42 -11.31
N LEU A 5 -8.50 -0.53 -10.27
CA LEU A 5 -8.70 0.41 -9.18
C LEU A 5 -8.73 -0.36 -7.86
N GLY A 6 -8.07 0.20 -6.86
CA GLY A 6 -8.06 -0.32 -5.52
C GLY A 6 -8.42 0.76 -4.54
N HIS A 7 -9.30 0.44 -3.61
CA HIS A 7 -9.65 1.32 -2.50
C HIS A 7 -9.60 0.53 -1.21
N ASP A 8 -9.02 1.13 -0.19
CA ASP A 8 -8.97 0.56 1.14
C ASP A 8 -9.19 1.62 2.23
N ILE A 9 -9.80 1.18 3.32
CA ILE A 9 -10.05 1.99 4.51
C ILE A 9 -9.58 1.19 5.72
N VAL A 10 -8.76 1.82 6.56
CA VAL A 10 -8.26 1.24 7.80
C VAL A 10 -8.78 2.05 8.98
N ASN A 11 -9.43 1.35 9.92
CA ASN A 11 -9.68 1.89 11.25
C ASN A 11 -8.38 1.88 12.05
N VAL A 12 -7.87 3.07 12.39
CA VAL A 12 -6.52 3.22 12.96
C VAL A 12 -6.48 2.68 14.40
N SER A 13 -7.55 2.83 15.16
CA SER A 13 -7.65 2.34 16.54
C SER A 13 -7.58 0.82 16.60
N GLN A 14 -8.37 0.13 15.76
CA GLN A 14 -8.32 -1.33 15.62
C GLN A 14 -6.95 -1.80 15.11
N PHE A 15 -6.34 -1.04 14.20
CA PHE A 15 -5.00 -1.35 13.71
C PHE A 15 -3.95 -1.26 14.83
N VAL A 16 -4.03 -0.25 15.70
CA VAL A 16 -3.17 -0.10 16.89
C VAL A 16 -3.36 -1.27 17.86
N GLU A 17 -4.59 -1.69 18.11
CA GLU A 17 -4.87 -2.85 18.95
C GLU A 17 -4.18 -4.11 18.40
N GLN A 18 -4.29 -4.37 17.10
CA GLN A 18 -3.61 -5.49 16.45
C GLN A 18 -2.08 -5.38 16.55
N MET A 19 -1.52 -4.17 16.40
CA MET A 19 -0.09 -3.92 16.56
C MET A 19 0.41 -4.20 17.99
N SER A 20 -0.46 -4.07 19.00
CA SER A 20 -0.13 -4.33 20.40
C SER A 20 -0.05 -5.82 20.73
N VAL A 21 -0.77 -6.67 19.98
CA VAL A 21 -0.83 -8.12 20.19
C VAL A 21 0.48 -8.80 19.79
N SER A 22 1.11 -8.37 18.69
CA SER A 22 2.38 -8.93 18.23
C SER A 22 3.17 -7.95 17.39
N ASN A 23 4.49 -8.17 17.27
CA ASN A 23 5.33 -7.38 16.37
C ASN A 23 5.37 -7.92 14.92
N GLY A 24 4.55 -8.92 14.58
CA GLY A 24 4.54 -9.55 13.25
C GLY A 24 4.23 -8.57 12.12
N TRP A 25 3.41 -7.55 12.39
CA TRP A 25 3.06 -6.50 11.43
C TRP A 25 4.29 -5.75 10.89
N ARG A 26 5.39 -5.65 11.66
CA ARG A 26 6.59 -4.93 11.23
C ARG A 26 7.20 -5.56 9.98
N ALA A 27 7.06 -6.88 9.83
CA ALA A 27 7.56 -7.62 8.68
C ALA A 27 6.75 -7.34 7.39
N LEU A 28 5.59 -6.69 7.49
CA LEU A 28 4.77 -6.29 6.33
C LEU A 28 5.29 -5.00 5.65
N PHE A 29 6.20 -4.28 6.31
CA PHE A 29 6.71 -3.00 5.86
C PHE A 29 8.22 -3.07 5.62
N SER A 30 8.70 -2.27 4.67
CA SER A 30 10.13 -2.07 4.51
C SER A 30 10.69 -1.18 5.63
N THR A 31 11.99 -1.30 5.89
CA THR A 31 12.68 -0.40 6.82
C THR A 31 12.57 1.07 6.39
N ARG A 32 12.45 1.35 5.07
CA ARG A 32 12.29 2.71 4.54
C ARG A 32 10.93 3.29 4.88
N GLU A 33 9.87 2.49 4.72
CA GLU A 33 8.50 2.89 5.08
C GLU A 33 8.40 3.22 6.57
N LEU A 34 8.84 2.31 7.43
CA LEU A 34 8.77 2.51 8.89
C LEU A 34 9.57 3.74 9.33
N ARG A 35 10.75 3.95 8.73
CA ARG A 35 11.57 5.14 9.00
C ARG A 35 10.84 6.42 8.57
N GLN A 36 10.22 6.44 7.39
CA GLN A 36 9.45 7.61 6.94
C GLN A 36 8.25 7.88 7.86
N CYS A 37 7.50 6.84 8.26
CA CYS A 37 6.38 6.98 9.19
C CYS A 37 6.83 7.63 10.50
N SER A 38 7.92 7.14 11.11
CA SER A 38 8.45 7.70 12.36
C SER A 38 8.92 9.16 12.23
N ILE A 39 9.54 9.52 11.10
CA ILE A 39 9.95 10.91 10.83
C ILE A 39 8.73 11.82 10.67
N ILE A 40 7.75 11.42 9.85
CA ILE A 40 6.56 12.22 9.57
C ILE A 40 5.75 12.42 10.86
N ALA A 41 5.57 11.36 11.66
CA ALA A 41 4.88 11.43 12.95
C ALA A 41 5.50 12.50 13.87
N LYS A 42 6.84 12.50 13.98
CA LYS A 42 7.58 13.48 14.78
C LYS A 42 7.42 14.90 14.24
N CYS A 43 7.48 15.08 12.93
CA CYS A 43 7.33 16.40 12.29
C CYS A 43 5.91 16.96 12.43
N LYS A 44 4.89 16.11 12.37
CA LYS A 44 3.48 16.50 12.47
C LYS A 44 2.93 16.52 13.90
N HIS A 45 3.72 16.05 14.87
CA HIS A 45 3.27 15.82 16.24
C HIS A 45 2.07 14.86 16.34
N ASP A 46 2.01 13.89 15.42
CA ASP A 46 0.96 12.88 15.31
C ASP A 46 1.43 11.50 15.81
N ASN A 47 0.49 10.56 15.92
CA ASN A 47 0.79 9.18 16.26
C ASN A 47 1.33 8.42 15.04
N GLU A 48 2.51 7.78 15.16
CA GLU A 48 3.13 6.99 14.09
C GLU A 48 2.21 5.93 13.49
N ALA A 49 1.29 5.37 14.28
CA ALA A 49 0.34 4.36 13.84
C ALA A 49 -0.58 4.85 12.71
N ILE A 50 -0.95 6.14 12.66
CA ILE A 50 -1.81 6.66 11.59
C ILE A 50 -1.12 6.60 10.22
N HIS A 51 0.19 6.86 10.20
CA HIS A 51 0.98 6.81 8.98
C HIS A 51 1.24 5.36 8.57
N ILE A 52 1.48 4.45 9.51
CA ILE A 52 1.62 3.01 9.23
C ILE A 52 0.30 2.45 8.69
N ALA A 53 -0.85 2.80 9.29
CA ALA A 53 -2.17 2.40 8.83
C ALA A 53 -2.44 2.91 7.40
N ALA A 54 -2.06 4.15 7.07
CA ALA A 54 -2.17 4.66 5.71
C ALA A 54 -1.29 3.88 4.72
N ARG A 55 -0.08 3.46 5.12
CA ARG A 55 0.77 2.60 4.29
C ARG A 55 0.16 1.21 4.10
N TRP A 56 -0.46 0.66 5.13
CA TRP A 56 -1.18 -0.61 5.04
C TRP A 56 -2.32 -0.52 4.03
N ALA A 57 -3.19 0.49 4.16
CA ALA A 57 -4.27 0.76 3.22
C ALA A 57 -3.75 0.94 1.78
N GLY A 58 -2.60 1.58 1.60
CA GLY A 58 -1.97 1.73 0.29
C GLY A 58 -1.50 0.41 -0.31
N LYS A 59 -0.88 -0.47 0.49
CA LYS A 59 -0.47 -1.82 0.03
C LYS A 59 -1.68 -2.66 -0.37
N GLU A 60 -2.72 -2.68 0.46
CA GLU A 60 -3.99 -3.37 0.16
C GLU A 60 -4.63 -2.82 -1.12
N SER A 61 -4.64 -1.50 -1.29
CA SER A 61 -5.15 -0.86 -2.51
C SER A 61 -4.35 -1.23 -3.76
N VAL A 62 -3.03 -1.38 -3.67
CA VAL A 62 -2.21 -1.89 -4.79
C VAL A 62 -2.63 -3.31 -5.18
N ILE A 63 -2.77 -4.20 -4.21
CA ILE A 63 -3.19 -5.59 -4.46
C ILE A 63 -4.61 -5.63 -5.06
N LYS A 64 -5.55 -4.85 -4.53
CA LYS A 64 -6.91 -4.77 -5.08
C LYS A 64 -6.93 -4.29 -6.53
N ALA A 65 -6.19 -3.22 -6.84
CA ALA A 65 -6.09 -2.70 -8.21
C ALA A 65 -5.47 -3.72 -9.18
N TRP A 66 -4.43 -4.44 -8.74
CA TRP A 66 -3.82 -5.50 -9.53
C TRP A 66 -4.78 -6.68 -9.74
N CYS A 67 -5.45 -7.15 -8.68
CA CYS A 67 -6.43 -8.22 -8.74
C CYS A 67 -7.60 -7.89 -9.68
N GLU A 68 -8.11 -6.66 -9.66
CA GLU A 68 -9.13 -6.22 -10.62
C GLU A 68 -8.60 -6.30 -12.06
N ALA A 69 -7.38 -5.81 -12.31
CA ALA A 69 -6.78 -5.89 -13.63
C ALA A 69 -6.65 -7.34 -14.12
N LEU A 70 -6.25 -8.28 -13.25
CA LEU A 70 -6.14 -9.70 -13.60
C LEU A 70 -7.46 -10.31 -14.08
N GLY A 71 -8.59 -9.84 -13.53
CA GLY A 71 -9.93 -10.25 -13.94
C GLY A 71 -10.20 -9.96 -15.42
N ALA A 72 -9.69 -8.85 -15.95
CA ALA A 72 -9.82 -8.49 -17.36
C ALA A 72 -8.95 -9.35 -18.30
N PHE A 73 -7.88 -9.98 -17.78
CA PHE A 73 -6.95 -10.80 -18.56
C PHE A 73 -7.14 -12.32 -18.42
N GLU A 74 -8.19 -12.75 -17.69
CA GLU A 74 -8.42 -14.15 -17.28
C GLU A 74 -7.15 -14.80 -16.70
N ALA A 75 -6.40 -14.01 -15.93
CA ALA A 75 -5.10 -14.39 -15.42
C ALA A 75 -5.20 -15.06 -14.04
N LYS A 76 -4.20 -15.89 -13.70
CA LYS A 76 -4.09 -16.45 -12.36
C LYS A 76 -3.53 -15.40 -11.39
N TYR A 77 -4.05 -15.38 -10.17
CA TYR A 77 -3.47 -14.58 -9.10
C TYR A 77 -2.04 -15.02 -8.80
N PRO A 78 -1.05 -14.10 -8.82
CA PRO A 78 0.36 -14.42 -8.58
C PRO A 78 0.65 -14.73 -7.11
N TYR A 79 -0.19 -14.22 -6.21
CA TYR A 79 -0.08 -14.38 -4.77
C TYR A 79 -1.40 -14.82 -4.13
N THR A 80 -1.30 -15.45 -2.97
CA THR A 80 -2.38 -15.72 -2.02
C THR A 80 -2.29 -14.75 -0.85
N LEU A 81 -3.28 -14.80 0.04
CA LEU A 81 -3.25 -14.03 1.29
C LEU A 81 -2.00 -14.32 2.14
N ASP A 82 -1.48 -15.56 2.08
CA ASP A 82 -0.37 -16.01 2.94
C ASP A 82 1.01 -15.73 2.37
N ASN A 83 1.14 -15.58 1.05
CA ASN A 83 2.45 -15.45 0.38
C ASN A 83 2.68 -14.10 -0.31
N THR A 84 1.77 -13.13 -0.10
CA THR A 84 1.94 -11.78 -0.64
C THR A 84 3.20 -11.13 -0.02
N PRO A 85 4.16 -10.66 -0.83
CA PRO A 85 5.43 -10.11 -0.34
C PRO A 85 5.26 -8.65 0.10
N TRP A 86 4.51 -8.42 1.17
CA TRP A 86 4.08 -7.09 1.62
C TRP A 86 5.23 -6.08 1.80
N ASN A 87 6.38 -6.51 2.32
CA ASN A 87 7.55 -5.66 2.50
C ASN A 87 8.26 -5.27 1.19
N GLN A 88 7.90 -5.90 0.07
CA GLN A 88 8.43 -5.62 -1.26
C GLN A 88 7.49 -4.71 -2.09
N ILE A 89 6.33 -4.35 -1.54
CA ILE A 89 5.36 -3.41 -2.10
C ILE A 89 5.41 -2.14 -1.25
N GLU A 90 6.32 -1.23 -1.54
CA GLU A 90 6.52 -0.06 -0.68
C GLU A 90 5.63 1.12 -1.11
N ILE A 91 5.04 1.79 -0.13
CA ILE A 91 4.37 3.09 -0.33
C ILE A 91 5.28 4.17 0.27
N LEU A 92 5.84 5.04 -0.56
CA LEU A 92 6.83 6.03 -0.12
C LEU A 92 6.41 7.44 -0.51
N GLY A 93 6.66 8.40 0.39
CA GLY A 93 6.51 9.81 0.09
C GLY A 93 7.80 10.39 -0.50
N ASP A 94 7.66 11.32 -1.45
CA ASP A 94 8.76 12.17 -1.89
C ASP A 94 9.00 13.35 -0.92
N SER A 95 9.89 14.28 -1.30
CA SER A 95 10.21 15.48 -0.50
C SER A 95 9.04 16.46 -0.35
N HIS A 96 8.02 16.38 -1.20
CA HIS A 96 6.82 17.21 -1.16
C HIS A 96 5.66 16.51 -0.44
N GLY A 97 5.88 15.28 0.03
CA GLY A 97 4.84 14.45 0.65
C GLY A 97 3.93 13.75 -0.37
N CYS A 98 4.23 13.83 -1.67
CA CYS A 98 3.50 13.11 -2.70
C CYS A 98 3.82 11.61 -2.61
N PRO A 99 2.81 10.74 -2.47
CA PRO A 99 3.02 9.31 -2.35
C PRO A 99 3.27 8.64 -3.69
N SER A 100 4.02 7.54 -3.66
CA SER A 100 4.35 6.72 -4.82
C SER A 100 4.51 5.25 -4.43
N ILE A 101 4.23 4.36 -5.38
CA ILE A 101 4.35 2.91 -5.21
C ILE A 101 5.70 2.47 -5.76
N HIS A 102 6.47 1.74 -4.94
CA HIS A 102 7.77 1.16 -5.32
C HIS A 102 7.72 -0.35 -5.11
N LEU A 103 7.86 -1.08 -6.20
CA LEU A 103 7.88 -2.54 -6.20
C LEU A 103 9.32 -3.04 -6.33
N SER A 104 9.67 -4.12 -5.63
CA SER A 104 10.93 -4.83 -5.89
C SER A 104 10.97 -5.41 -7.30
N SER A 105 12.15 -5.78 -7.80
CA SER A 105 12.29 -6.42 -9.11
C SER A 105 11.44 -7.69 -9.24
N GLU A 106 11.42 -8.54 -8.22
CA GLU A 106 10.64 -9.79 -8.21
C GLU A 106 9.13 -9.53 -8.32
N VAL A 107 8.61 -8.53 -7.60
CA VAL A 107 7.18 -8.17 -7.66
C VAL A 107 6.83 -7.54 -9.01
N LYS A 108 7.73 -6.72 -9.58
CA LYS A 108 7.56 -6.16 -10.93
C LYS A 108 7.49 -7.25 -11.99
N GLU A 109 8.37 -8.25 -11.92
CA GLU A 109 8.37 -9.40 -12.82
C GLU A 109 7.05 -10.17 -12.73
N LYS A 110 6.57 -10.46 -11.51
CA LYS A 110 5.27 -11.12 -11.32
C LYS A 110 4.09 -10.30 -11.85
N LEU A 111 4.12 -8.97 -11.71
CA LEU A 111 3.12 -8.07 -12.31
C LEU A 111 3.10 -8.18 -13.83
N VAL A 112 4.27 -8.06 -14.45
CA VAL A 112 4.43 -8.15 -15.91
C VAL A 112 3.99 -9.52 -16.44
N GLU A 113 4.45 -10.60 -15.80
CA GLU A 113 4.08 -11.97 -16.15
C GLU A 113 2.56 -12.21 -16.05
N SER A 114 1.97 -11.82 -14.93
CA SER A 114 0.55 -12.09 -14.65
C SER A 114 -0.40 -11.30 -15.56
N LEU A 115 -0.05 -10.05 -15.88
CA LEU A 115 -0.82 -9.19 -16.79
C LEU A 115 -0.41 -9.37 -18.27
N LYS A 116 0.51 -10.30 -18.58
CA LYS A 116 1.03 -10.57 -19.93
C LYS A 116 1.57 -9.32 -20.64
N LEU A 117 2.24 -8.45 -19.87
CA LEU A 117 2.83 -7.22 -20.37
C LEU A 117 4.20 -7.49 -20.98
N GLN A 118 4.66 -6.58 -21.85
CA GLN A 118 6.01 -6.67 -22.42
C GLN A 118 7.09 -6.23 -21.43
N SER A 119 6.79 -5.20 -20.63
CA SER A 119 7.72 -4.65 -19.66
C SER A 119 6.98 -3.92 -18.54
N TYR A 120 7.68 -3.66 -17.43
CA TYR A 120 7.15 -2.85 -16.34
C TYR A 120 7.06 -1.35 -16.72
N GLU A 121 7.77 -0.89 -17.74
CA GLU A 121 7.69 0.52 -18.21
C GLU A 121 6.30 0.86 -18.80
N ASN A 122 5.53 -0.17 -19.17
CA ASN A 122 4.13 -0.03 -19.56
C ASN A 122 3.19 0.12 -18.37
N VAL A 123 3.68 0.07 -17.13
CA VAL A 123 2.86 0.17 -15.93
C VAL A 123 2.99 1.56 -15.32
N LYS A 124 1.85 2.19 -15.08
CA LYS A 124 1.77 3.44 -14.33
C LYS A 124 0.82 3.28 -13.14
N TRP A 125 1.34 3.60 -11.96
CA TRP A 125 0.57 3.62 -10.73
C TRP A 125 0.21 5.06 -10.35
N HIS A 126 -1.05 5.28 -10.00
CA HIS A 126 -1.50 6.50 -9.36
C HIS A 126 -1.97 6.14 -7.95
N ILE A 127 -1.61 6.95 -6.96
CA ILE A 127 -1.97 6.71 -5.57
C ILE A 127 -2.26 8.02 -4.86
N SER A 128 -3.28 8.01 -3.99
CA SER A 128 -3.59 9.10 -3.09
C SER A 128 -3.96 8.54 -1.73
N LEU A 129 -3.36 9.10 -0.67
CA LEU A 129 -3.63 8.71 0.70
C LEU A 129 -4.23 9.88 1.46
N SER A 130 -5.21 9.58 2.31
CA SER A 130 -5.79 10.50 3.27
C SER A 130 -5.89 9.83 4.63
N HIS A 131 -5.81 10.61 5.69
CA HIS A 131 -6.19 10.18 7.02
C HIS A 131 -6.82 11.34 7.77
N ASP A 132 -7.75 11.04 8.66
CA ASP A 132 -8.42 12.05 9.48
C ASP A 132 -8.82 11.43 10.83
N GLY A 133 -9.10 12.29 11.81
CA GLY A 133 -9.49 11.91 13.17
C GLY A 133 -8.32 11.75 14.13
N ASP A 134 -8.67 11.64 15.42
CA ASP A 134 -7.72 11.51 16.52
C ASP A 134 -7.64 10.05 16.99
N VAL A 135 -6.42 9.51 16.98
CA VAL A 135 -6.15 8.14 17.42
C VAL A 135 -6.50 7.93 18.89
N LYS A 136 -6.43 8.98 19.74
CA LYS A 136 -6.79 8.87 21.16
C LYS A 136 -8.30 8.82 21.41
N SER A 137 -9.08 9.28 20.44
CA SER A 137 -10.54 9.36 20.51
C SER A 137 -11.23 8.22 19.76
N ASP A 138 -10.46 7.20 19.38
CA ASP A 138 -10.86 6.01 18.61
C ASP A 138 -11.59 6.28 17.28
N CYS A 139 -11.49 7.50 16.74
CA CYS A 139 -12.21 7.93 15.54
C CYS A 139 -11.31 8.06 14.30
N ALA A 140 -10.02 7.75 14.42
CA ALA A 140 -9.08 7.93 13.33
C ALA A 140 -9.24 6.89 12.21
N LEU A 141 -9.24 7.36 10.97
CA LEU A 141 -9.36 6.57 9.75
C LEU A 141 -8.23 6.93 8.78
N ALA A 142 -7.74 5.93 8.06
CA ALA A 142 -6.91 6.12 6.87
C ALA A 142 -7.64 5.56 5.65
N SER A 143 -7.62 6.28 4.53
CA SER A 143 -8.21 5.86 3.27
C SER A 143 -7.25 6.08 2.11
N VAL A 144 -7.16 5.11 1.22
CA VAL A 144 -6.25 5.15 0.08
C VAL A 144 -6.96 4.69 -1.18
N VAL A 145 -6.73 5.42 -2.27
CA VAL A 145 -7.14 5.03 -3.62
C VAL A 145 -5.90 4.81 -4.47
N VAL A 146 -5.88 3.72 -5.22
CA VAL A 146 -4.87 3.38 -6.21
C VAL A 146 -5.54 3.15 -7.56
N VAL A 147 -4.91 3.64 -8.62
CA VAL A 147 -5.28 3.31 -10.01
C VAL A 147 -4.07 2.70 -10.69
N LEU A 148 -4.29 1.55 -11.32
CA LEU A 148 -3.35 0.89 -12.21
C LEU A 148 -3.70 1.23 -13.65
N GLU A 149 -2.75 1.85 -14.36
CA GLU A 149 -2.83 2.17 -15.78
C GLU A 149 -1.78 1.38 -16.55
N ILE A 150 -2.19 0.79 -17.68
CA ILE A 150 -1.29 0.16 -18.65
C ILE A 150 -1.15 1.08 -19.86
N LEU A 151 0.09 1.46 -20.20
CA LEU A 151 0.46 2.36 -21.29
C LEU A 151 0.56 1.63 -22.64
#